data_AF-U5W3U7-F1
#
_entry.id   AF-U5W3U7-F1
#
_cell.length_a   1.000
_cell.length_b   1.000
_cell.length_c   1.000
_cell.angle_alpha   90.00
_cell.angle_beta   90.00
_cell.angle_gamma   90.00
#
_symmetry.space_group_name_H-M   'P 1'
#
loop_
_entity.id
_entity.type
_entity.pdbx_description
1 polymer ?
#
loop_
_entity_poly.entity_id
_entity_poly.type
_entity_poly.pdbx_seq_one_letter_code
_entity_poly.pdbx_strand_id
1 'polypeptide(L)'
;MWAVLGALIGATGTYLGVVRAQRETLKRELEVSRWRLSADTYVELLNWTGWVQHWFVAGAPDPHERPLTVDMARIAARLRAFGDTGAADKASELFHQLRPEVSAQNISGKAPPGDHIRVLAEQLTELAGQRLSITVVRK
;
A
#
# COMPACT_ATOMS: atom_id res chain seq x y z
N MET A 1 19.71 -49.05 -28.79
CA MET A 1 19.67 -47.71 -29.43
C MET A 1 18.37 -46.97 -29.11
N TRP A 2 17.19 -47.57 -29.32
CA TRP A 2 15.87 -46.96 -29.03
C TRP A 2 15.61 -46.59 -27.55
N ALA A 3 16.08 -47.40 -26.59
CA ALA A 3 15.88 -47.13 -25.16
C ALA A 3 16.63 -45.87 -24.65
N VAL A 4 17.76 -45.52 -25.26
CA VAL A 4 18.56 -44.33 -24.88
C VAL A 4 17.88 -43.05 -25.37
N LEU A 5 17.30 -43.08 -26.57
CA LEU A 5 16.50 -41.98 -27.11
C LEU A 5 15.23 -41.73 -26.27
N GLY A 6 14.54 -42.80 -25.85
CA GLY A 6 13.36 -42.68 -24.97
C GLY A 6 13.69 -42.09 -23.60
N ALA A 7 14.81 -42.48 -22.99
CA ALA A 7 15.26 -41.94 -21.70
C ALA A 7 15.68 -40.46 -21.80
N LEU A 8 16.35 -40.05 -22.88
CA LEU A 8 16.71 -38.65 -23.13
C LEU A 8 15.47 -37.77 -23.34
N ILE A 9 14.47 -38.24 -24.09
CA ILE A 9 13.22 -37.49 -24.29
C ILE A 9 12.42 -37.39 -22.98
N GLY A 10 12.35 -38.49 -22.22
CA GLY A 10 11.70 -38.51 -20.90
C GLY A 10 12.37 -37.53 -19.92
N ALA A 11 13.70 -37.56 -19.82
CA ALA A 11 14.47 -36.67 -18.94
C ALA A 11 14.30 -35.20 -19.33
N THR A 12 14.37 -34.88 -20.62
CA THR A 12 14.18 -33.51 -21.13
C THR A 12 12.75 -33.01 -20.89
N GLY A 13 11.75 -33.88 -21.07
CA GLY A 13 10.34 -33.58 -20.79
C GLY A 13 10.08 -33.30 -19.30
N THR A 14 10.64 -34.12 -18.40
CA THR A 14 10.57 -33.87 -16.95
C THR A 14 11.30 -32.60 -16.54
N TYR A 15 12.47 -32.30 -17.12
CA TYR A 15 13.21 -31.07 -16.85
C TYR A 15 12.41 -29.82 -17.27
N LEU A 16 11.82 -29.82 -18.47
CA LEU A 16 10.95 -28.73 -18.94
C LEU A 16 9.70 -28.57 -18.06
N GLY A 17 9.12 -29.69 -17.60
CA GLY A 17 8.01 -29.69 -16.66
C GLY A 17 8.38 -29.07 -15.31
N VAL A 18 9.53 -29.43 -14.73
CA VAL A 18 10.03 -28.87 -13.47
C VAL A 18 10.35 -27.38 -13.61
N VAL A 19 11.01 -26.95 -14.68
CA VAL A 19 11.30 -25.53 -14.93
C VAL A 19 10.01 -24.71 -15.09
N ARG A 20 9.00 -25.26 -15.77
CA ARG A 20 7.70 -24.60 -15.91
C ARG A 20 6.97 -24.52 -14.57
N ALA A 21 6.96 -25.60 -13.79
CA ALA A 21 6.37 -25.62 -12.46
C ALA A 21 7.07 -24.61 -11.51
N GLN A 22 8.41 -24.57 -11.51
CA GLN A 22 9.19 -23.60 -10.74
C GLN A 22 8.87 -22.16 -11.14
N ARG A 23 8.75 -21.85 -12.45
CA ARG A 23 8.34 -20.51 -12.90
C ARG A 23 6.93 -20.13 -12.44
N GLU A 24 5.98 -21.05 -12.50
CA GLU A 24 4.61 -20.78 -12.03
C GLU A 24 4.56 -20.58 -10.51
N THR A 25 5.33 -21.35 -9.74
CA THR A 25 5.46 -21.15 -8.29
C THR A 25 6.09 -19.78 -7.96
N LEU A 26 7.19 -19.42 -8.62
CA LEU A 26 7.84 -18.10 -8.43
C LEU A 26 6.90 -16.95 -8.78
N LYS A 27 6.11 -17.06 -9.85
CA LYS A 27 5.10 -16.05 -10.19
C LYS A 27 4.07 -15.89 -9.06
N ARG A 28 3.54 -16.99 -8.53
CA ARG A 28 2.58 -16.95 -7.41
C ARG A 28 3.20 -16.32 -6.17
N GLU A 29 4.43 -16.66 -5.82
CA GLU A 29 5.12 -16.07 -4.66
C GLU A 29 5.35 -14.57 -4.83
N LEU A 30 5.71 -14.13 -6.05
CA LEU A 30 5.85 -12.72 -6.39
C LEU A 30 4.51 -11.98 -6.33
N GLU A 31 3.42 -12.61 -6.79
CA GLU A 31 2.07 -12.05 -6.71
C GLU A 31 1.61 -11.88 -5.25
N VAL A 32 1.83 -12.89 -4.40
CA VAL A 32 1.53 -12.83 -2.97
C VAL A 32 2.36 -11.76 -2.28
N SER A 33 3.66 -11.67 -2.60
CA SER A 33 4.55 -10.66 -2.05
C SER A 33 4.13 -9.25 -2.47
N ARG A 34 3.80 -9.05 -3.75
CA ARG A 34 3.27 -7.78 -4.26
C ARG A 34 1.96 -7.42 -3.59
N TRP A 35 1.07 -8.39 -3.40
CA TRP A 35 -0.18 -8.16 -2.70
C TRP A 35 0.06 -7.70 -1.27
N ARG A 36 0.93 -8.40 -0.53
CA ARG A 36 1.25 -8.06 0.86
C ARG A 36 1.81 -6.65 0.99
N LEU A 37 2.77 -6.28 0.14
CA LEU A 37 3.35 -4.93 0.12
C LEU A 37 2.31 -3.85 -0.21
N SER A 38 1.37 -4.16 -1.10
CA SER A 38 0.24 -3.27 -1.41
C SER A 38 -0.68 -3.11 -0.21
N ALA A 39 -1.07 -4.21 0.45
CA ALA A 39 -1.91 -4.18 1.65
C ALA A 39 -1.25 -3.40 2.79
N ASP A 40 0.04 -3.63 3.05
CA ASP A 40 0.80 -2.90 4.07
C ASP A 40 0.80 -1.39 3.78
N THR A 41 0.89 -0.99 2.50
CA THR A 41 0.79 0.42 2.09
C THR A 41 -0.58 1.03 2.40
N TYR A 42 -1.67 0.28 2.24
CA TYR A 42 -3.00 0.76 2.62
C TYR A 42 -3.21 0.82 4.13
N VAL A 43 -2.59 -0.08 4.90
CA VAL A 43 -2.58 0.00 6.37
C VAL A 43 -1.83 1.23 6.85
N GLU A 44 -0.66 1.52 6.26
CA GLU A 44 0.08 2.75 6.53
C GLU A 44 -0.76 4.00 6.18
N LEU A 45 -1.49 3.97 5.06
CA LEU A 45 -2.42 5.05 4.67
C LEU A 45 -3.52 5.25 5.70
N LEU A 46 -4.13 4.16 6.20
CA LEU A 46 -5.17 4.22 7.24
C LEU A 46 -4.64 4.79 8.56
N ASN A 47 -3.42 4.45 8.94
CA ASN A 47 -2.80 5.03 10.13
C ASN A 47 -2.64 6.56 9.98
N TRP A 48 -2.21 7.00 8.79
CA TRP A 48 -2.08 8.40 8.45
C TRP A 48 -3.40 9.17 8.48
N THR A 49 -4.44 8.64 7.83
CA THR A 49 -5.75 9.29 7.79
C THR A 49 -6.44 9.25 9.15
N GLY A 50 -6.23 8.18 9.92
CA GLY A 50 -6.68 8.08 11.31
C GLY A 50 -6.04 9.13 12.22
N TRP A 51 -4.73 9.38 12.07
CA TRP A 51 -4.04 10.47 12.78
C TRP A 51 -4.64 11.85 12.44
N VAL A 52 -4.94 12.11 11.16
CA VAL A 52 -5.61 13.36 10.75
C VAL A 52 -6.99 13.46 11.37
N GLN A 53 -7.81 12.41 11.30
CA GLN A 53 -9.15 12.40 11.89
C GLN A 53 -9.14 12.57 13.41
N HIS A 54 -8.16 11.98 14.10
CA HIS A 54 -7.99 12.14 15.54
C HIS A 54 -7.86 13.61 15.94
N TRP A 55 -7.16 14.42 15.12
CA TRP A 55 -7.06 15.86 15.35
C TRP A 55 -8.42 16.55 15.43
N PHE A 56 -9.38 16.14 14.60
CA PHE A 56 -10.73 16.73 14.59
C PHE A 56 -11.61 16.24 15.74
N VAL A 57 -11.34 15.07 16.30
CA VAL A 57 -12.18 14.45 17.35
C VAL A 57 -11.66 14.78 18.76
N ALA A 58 -10.35 14.66 18.96
CA ALA A 58 -9.71 14.73 20.27
C ALA A 58 -8.75 15.94 20.42
N GLY A 59 -8.57 16.73 19.36
CA GLY A 59 -7.61 17.83 19.33
C GLY A 59 -6.23 17.38 18.85
N ALA A 60 -5.29 18.33 18.76
CA ALA A 60 -3.98 18.10 18.15
C ALA A 60 -3.24 16.90 18.81
N PRO A 61 -2.97 15.83 18.05
CA PRO A 61 -2.24 14.68 18.56
C PRO A 61 -0.81 15.05 18.97
N ASP A 62 -0.21 14.22 19.83
CA ASP A 62 1.16 14.41 20.28
C ASP A 62 2.11 14.48 19.05
N PRO A 63 2.99 15.50 18.95
CA PRO A 63 4.00 15.58 17.91
C PRO A 63 4.87 14.32 17.79
N HIS A 64 5.05 13.55 18.86
CA HIS A 64 5.81 12.29 18.90
C HIS A 64 5.02 11.09 18.37
N GLU A 65 3.69 11.17 18.36
CA GLU A 65 2.80 10.15 17.77
C GLU A 65 2.52 10.42 16.28
N ARG A 66 3.03 11.55 15.75
CA ARG A 66 2.85 11.94 14.36
C ARG A 66 3.62 11.01 13.41
N PRO A 67 2.95 10.35 12.45
CA PRO A 67 3.67 9.65 11.38
C PRO A 67 4.51 10.64 10.55
N LEU A 68 5.69 10.24 10.06
CA LEU A 68 6.62 11.18 9.47
C LEU A 68 6.12 11.65 8.11
N THR A 69 6.12 12.93 7.81
CA THR A 69 5.65 13.48 6.51
C THR A 69 6.28 12.79 5.29
N VAL A 70 7.50 12.28 5.43
CA VAL A 70 8.19 11.43 4.44
C VAL A 70 7.43 10.12 4.16
N ASP A 71 6.78 9.55 5.17
CA ASP A 71 5.95 8.35 5.06
C ASP A 71 4.73 8.59 4.16
N MET A 72 4.05 9.73 4.26
CA MET A 72 2.91 10.01 3.37
C MET A 72 3.34 10.14 1.89
N ALA A 73 4.46 10.82 1.63
CA ALA A 73 5.02 10.89 0.28
C ALA A 73 5.44 9.51 -0.24
N ARG A 74 5.99 8.67 0.64
CA ARG A 74 6.35 7.27 0.33
C ARG A 74 5.11 6.42 0.03
N ILE A 75 4.03 6.58 0.80
CA ILE A 75 2.75 5.88 0.58
C ILE A 75 2.20 6.22 -0.81
N ALA A 76 2.15 7.51 -1.17
CA ALA A 76 1.71 7.93 -2.50
C ALA A 76 2.56 7.31 -3.63
N ALA A 77 3.89 7.32 -3.48
CA ALA A 77 4.79 6.69 -4.45
C ALA A 77 4.57 5.17 -4.57
N ARG A 78 4.36 4.48 -3.46
CA ARG A 78 4.07 3.03 -3.43
C ARG A 78 2.73 2.73 -4.12
N LEU A 79 1.67 3.47 -3.82
CA LEU A 79 0.37 3.31 -4.46
C LEU A 79 0.46 3.48 -5.99
N ARG A 80 1.22 4.48 -6.46
CA ARG A 80 1.48 4.68 -7.88
C ARG A 80 2.25 3.51 -8.49
N ALA A 81 3.26 2.99 -7.79
CA ALA A 81 4.03 1.83 -8.24
C ALA A 81 3.17 0.54 -8.32
N PHE A 82 2.14 0.41 -7.48
CA PHE A 82 1.20 -0.70 -7.55
C PHE A 82 0.10 -0.53 -8.59
N GLY A 83 -0.05 0.68 -9.16
CA GLY A 83 -1.00 1.00 -10.22
C GLY A 83 -2.29 1.68 -9.73
N ASP A 84 -2.40 2.05 -8.45
CA ASP A 84 -3.52 2.83 -7.94
C ASP A 84 -3.20 4.33 -7.98
N THR A 85 -3.24 4.90 -9.19
CA THR A 85 -2.95 6.32 -9.41
C THR A 85 -3.97 7.23 -8.73
N GLY A 86 -5.25 6.83 -8.69
CA GLY A 86 -6.31 7.61 -8.03
C GLY A 86 -6.09 7.75 -6.53
N ALA A 87 -5.71 6.66 -5.84
CA ALA A 87 -5.34 6.72 -4.43
C ALA A 87 -4.04 7.51 -4.22
N ALA A 88 -3.04 7.32 -5.09
CA ALA A 88 -1.75 8.01 -5.02
C ALA A 88 -1.87 9.52 -5.16
N ASP A 89 -2.71 9.99 -6.08
CA ASP A 89 -2.90 11.42 -6.34
C ASP A 89 -3.63 12.09 -5.17
N LYS A 90 -4.67 11.45 -4.62
CA LYS A 90 -5.34 11.92 -3.40
C LYS A 90 -4.41 11.93 -2.18
N ALA A 91 -3.58 10.89 -2.01
CA ALA A 91 -2.60 10.84 -0.92
C ALA A 91 -1.55 11.94 -1.05
N SER A 92 -1.12 12.24 -2.28
CA SER A 92 -0.21 13.35 -2.58
C SER A 92 -0.87 14.70 -2.28
N GLU A 93 -2.13 14.87 -2.68
CA GLU A 93 -2.91 16.07 -2.40
C GLU A 93 -3.06 16.31 -0.89
N LEU A 94 -3.41 15.26 -0.13
CA LEU A 94 -3.53 15.33 1.33
C LEU A 94 -2.20 15.74 1.96
N PHE A 95 -1.10 15.14 1.49
CA PHE A 95 0.23 15.51 1.95
C PHE A 95 0.53 17.00 1.70
N HIS A 96 0.26 17.50 0.50
CA HIS A 96 0.55 18.89 0.15
C HIS A 96 -0.28 19.90 0.95
N GLN A 97 -1.55 19.60 1.20
CA GLN A 97 -2.45 20.46 1.98
C GLN A 97 -2.13 20.42 3.47
N LEU A 98 -1.76 19.26 4.01
CA LEU A 98 -1.46 19.08 5.42
C LEU A 98 -0.06 19.56 5.80
N ARG A 99 0.92 19.44 4.89
CA ARG A 99 2.33 19.84 5.10
C ARG A 99 2.50 21.22 5.76
N PRO A 100 1.86 22.31 5.32
CA PRO A 100 2.03 23.62 5.98
C PRO A 100 1.58 23.59 7.44
N GLU A 101 0.49 22.90 7.76
CA GLU A 101 -0.10 22.81 9.10
C GLU A 101 0.80 22.07 10.09
N VAL A 102 1.44 21.00 9.59
CA VAL A 102 2.31 20.10 10.36
C VAL A 102 3.80 20.40 10.20
N SER A 103 4.19 21.43 9.43
CA SER A 103 5.60 21.79 9.26
C SER A 103 6.26 22.27 10.56
N ALA A 104 5.45 22.71 11.53
CA ALA A 104 5.92 23.08 12.86
C ALA A 104 6.32 21.84 13.68
N GLN A 105 7.42 21.96 14.45
CA GLN A 105 7.84 20.92 15.40
C GLN A 105 6.84 20.71 16.54
N ASN A 106 6.08 21.75 16.89
CA ASN A 106 5.01 21.65 17.87
C ASN A 106 3.67 22.07 17.25
N ILE A 107 2.74 21.12 17.20
CA ILE A 107 1.35 21.33 16.80
C ILE A 107 0.38 21.15 17.98
N SER A 108 0.88 20.82 19.17
CA SER A 108 0.06 20.66 20.38
C SER A 108 -0.71 21.95 20.65
N GLY A 109 -2.02 21.84 20.86
CA GLY A 109 -2.91 22.97 21.05
C GLY A 109 -3.27 23.77 19.79
N LYS A 110 -2.78 23.37 18.59
CA LYS A 110 -3.28 23.96 17.34
C LYS A 110 -4.70 23.47 17.05
N ALA A 111 -5.51 24.38 16.52
CA ALA A 111 -6.79 24.02 15.93
C ALA A 111 -6.58 23.00 14.79
N PRO A 112 -7.56 22.11 14.56
CA PRO A 112 -7.50 21.21 13.42
C PRO A 112 -7.41 21.99 12.11
N PRO A 113 -6.82 21.37 11.07
CA PRO A 113 -6.73 21.97 9.75
C PRO A 113 -8.12 22.15 9.12
N GLY A 114 -8.20 22.84 7.98
CA GLY A 114 -9.50 23.10 7.35
C GLY A 114 -10.29 21.83 7.01
N ASP A 115 -11.62 21.90 7.04
CA ASP A 115 -12.53 20.75 6.83
C ASP A 115 -12.27 19.99 5.51
N HIS A 116 -11.75 20.65 4.48
CA HIS A 116 -11.38 20.01 3.22
C HIS A 116 -10.31 18.92 3.40
N ILE A 117 -9.37 19.10 4.34
CA ILE A 117 -8.36 18.08 4.70
C ILE A 117 -9.02 16.90 5.41
N ARG A 118 -10.01 17.14 6.27
CA ARG A 118 -10.80 16.07 6.90
C ARG A 118 -11.54 15.24 5.86
N VAL A 119 -12.26 15.89 4.95
CA VAL A 119 -13.00 15.23 3.87
C VAL A 119 -12.06 14.40 3.00
N LEU A 120 -10.88 14.91 2.66
CA LEU A 120 -9.90 14.18 1.88
C LEU A 120 -9.36 12.95 2.63
N ALA A 121 -9.11 13.08 3.94
CA ALA A 121 -8.70 11.96 4.79
C ALA A 121 -9.80 10.90 4.93
N GLU A 122 -11.08 11.30 5.06
CA GLU A 122 -12.23 10.39 5.06
C GLU A 122 -12.34 9.61 3.74
N GLN A 123 -12.22 10.30 2.60
CA GLN A 123 -12.25 9.65 1.29
C GLN A 123 -11.11 8.64 1.09
N LEU A 124 -9.89 8.98 1.55
CA LEU A 124 -8.75 8.07 1.50
C LEU A 124 -8.94 6.87 2.43
N THR A 125 -9.55 7.08 3.60
CA THR A 125 -9.88 6.02 4.55
C THR A 125 -10.87 5.02 3.95
N GLU A 126 -11.94 5.54 3.34
CA GLU A 126 -12.93 4.71 2.66
C GLU A 126 -12.31 3.93 1.50
N LEU A 127 -11.51 4.61 0.66
CA LEU A 127 -10.81 3.98 -0.46
C LEU A 127 -9.88 2.87 0.03
N ALA A 128 -9.07 3.12 1.05
CA ALA A 128 -8.17 2.11 1.61
C ALA A 128 -8.95 0.90 2.17
N GLY A 129 -10.07 1.13 2.87
CA GLY A 129 -10.96 0.07 3.34
C GLY A 129 -11.54 -0.77 2.19
N GLN A 130 -11.97 -0.13 1.10
CA GLN A 130 -12.45 -0.82 -0.10
C GLN A 130 -11.33 -1.68 -0.73
N ARG A 131 -10.11 -1.15 -0.86
CA ARG A 131 -8.98 -1.91 -1.44
C ARG A 131 -8.56 -3.10 -0.58
N LEU A 132 -8.56 -2.94 0.73
CA LEU A 132 -8.25 -4.03 1.66
C LEU A 132 -9.36 -5.11 1.66
N SER A 133 -10.63 -4.72 1.57
CA SER A 133 -11.77 -5.67 1.59
C SER A 133 -11.94 -6.45 0.29
N ILE A 134 -11.64 -5.85 -0.88
CA ILE A 134 -11.70 -6.53 -2.19
C ILE A 134 -10.78 -7.77 -2.23
N THR A 135 -9.73 -7.81 -1.40
CA THR A 135 -8.77 -8.91 -1.50
C THR A 135 -9.18 -10.20 -0.78
N VAL A 136 -10.20 -10.19 0.08
CA VAL A 136 -10.63 -11.41 0.79
C VAL A 136 -11.50 -12.32 -0.10
N VAL A 137 -11.98 -11.84 -1.26
CA VAL A 137 -13.09 -12.48 -2.00
C VAL A 137 -12.66 -13.31 -3.23
N ARG A 138 -11.39 -13.30 -3.64
CA ARG A 138 -10.93 -14.22 -4.71
C ARG A 138 -10.50 -15.58 -4.13
N LYS A 139 -11.49 -16.42 -3.83
CA LYS A 139 -11.33 -17.89 -3.75
C LYS A 139 -11.76 -18.52 -5.06
#